data_AF-Q9F0S1-F1
#
_entry.id   AF-Q9F0S1-F1
#
_cell.length_a   1.000
_cell.length_b   1.000
_cell.length_c   1.000
_cell.angle_alpha   90.00
_cell.angle_beta   90.00
_cell.angle_gamma   90.00
#
_symmetry.space_group_name_H-M   'P 1'
#
loop_
_entity.id
_entity.type
_entity.pdbx_description
1 polymer ?
#
loop_
_entity_poly.entity_id
_entity_poly.type
_entity_poly.pdbx_seq_one_letter_code
_entity_poly.pdbx_strand_id
1 'polypeptide(L)'
;MKIKTLAIVVLSALSLSSTAALADTTPTTVNGGTVHFKGEVVNAACAVDAGSVDQTVQLGQVRTATLKQAGATSSAVGFNIQLNDCDTTVATKAAVAFLGTAIDATRTDVLALQSSAAGSATNVGVQILDRTGNALTLDGATFSAQTTLNNGTNTIPFQARYYAIGEATPGAANADATFKVQYQ
;
A
#
# COMPACT_ATOMS: atom_id res chain seq x y z
N MET A 1 -57.76 -61.49 72.85
CA MET A 1 -56.63 -60.68 73.36
C MET A 1 -56.44 -59.49 72.45
N LYS A 2 -56.43 -58.28 73.01
CA LYS A 2 -56.19 -56.99 72.32
C LYS A 2 -54.69 -56.77 72.18
N ILE A 3 -54.21 -56.29 71.02
CA ILE A 3 -53.07 -55.34 70.79
C ILE A 3 -53.22 -54.93 69.29
N LYS A 4 -53.67 -53.74 68.85
CA LYS A 4 -53.23 -52.32 68.97
C LYS A 4 -51.91 -51.95 68.25
N THR A 5 -52.09 -51.30 67.08
CA THR A 5 -51.45 -50.05 66.57
C THR A 5 -49.92 -49.91 66.44
N LEU A 6 -49.55 -49.49 65.21
CA LEU A 6 -48.59 -48.42 64.81
C LEU A 6 -47.21 -48.32 65.50
N ALA A 7 -46.14 -48.22 64.69
CA ALA A 7 -45.38 -46.97 64.46
C ALA A 7 -43.93 -47.22 63.95
N ILE A 8 -43.60 -46.73 62.74
CA ILE A 8 -42.64 -45.63 62.42
C ILE A 8 -41.17 -46.09 62.30
N VAL A 9 -40.50 -45.69 61.19
CA VAL A 9 -39.21 -44.94 61.14
C VAL A 9 -38.36 -45.30 59.90
N VAL A 10 -38.39 -44.38 58.92
CA VAL A 10 -37.26 -43.79 58.14
C VAL A 10 -36.50 -44.68 57.13
N LEU A 11 -36.41 -44.25 55.87
CA LEU A 11 -35.17 -43.72 55.26
C LEU A 11 -35.34 -43.34 53.76
N SER A 12 -34.82 -42.15 53.45
CA SER A 12 -34.34 -41.67 52.14
C SER A 12 -35.35 -41.43 51.00
N ALA A 13 -35.80 -40.18 50.90
CA ALA A 13 -36.19 -39.54 49.65
C ALA A 13 -34.92 -39.20 48.84
N LEU A 14 -34.76 -39.81 47.66
CA LEU A 14 -33.77 -39.39 46.66
C LEU A 14 -34.54 -38.84 45.44
N SER A 15 -35.01 -37.60 45.54
CA SER A 15 -35.54 -36.86 44.39
C SER A 15 -34.38 -36.31 43.56
N LEU A 16 -34.05 -36.98 42.46
CA LEU A 16 -33.17 -36.43 41.42
C LEU A 16 -33.91 -35.29 40.71
N SER A 17 -33.80 -34.07 41.21
CA SER A 17 -34.15 -32.87 40.44
C SER A 17 -33.02 -32.59 39.45
N SER A 18 -33.21 -32.96 38.20
CA SER A 18 -32.36 -32.55 37.08
C SER A 18 -32.41 -31.02 36.95
N THR A 19 -31.38 -30.34 37.43
CA THR A 19 -31.15 -28.94 37.10
C THR A 19 -30.73 -28.88 35.63
N ALA A 20 -31.65 -28.47 34.76
CA ALA A 20 -31.28 -28.04 33.41
C ALA A 20 -30.37 -26.81 33.57
N ALA A 21 -29.06 -27.00 33.42
CA ALA A 21 -28.13 -25.91 33.27
C ALA A 21 -28.49 -25.20 31.97
N LEU A 22 -29.18 -24.06 32.08
CA LEU A 22 -29.32 -23.10 31.00
C LEU A 22 -27.89 -22.73 30.60
N ALA A 23 -27.46 -23.18 29.43
CA ALA A 23 -26.25 -22.67 28.79
C ALA A 23 -26.51 -21.19 28.54
N ASP A 24 -25.96 -20.35 29.42
CA ASP A 24 -25.96 -18.91 29.28
C ASP A 24 -25.09 -18.56 28.06
N THR A 25 -25.71 -18.51 26.88
CA THR A 25 -25.08 -18.00 25.67
C THR A 25 -25.02 -16.48 25.76
N THR A 26 -24.28 -15.96 26.74
CA THR A 26 -23.89 -14.56 26.74
C THR A 26 -22.87 -14.38 25.61
N PRO A 27 -23.16 -13.56 24.59
CA PRO A 27 -22.20 -13.30 23.53
C PRO A 27 -20.94 -12.68 24.17
N THR A 28 -19.82 -13.39 24.09
CA THR A 28 -18.53 -12.90 24.56
C THR A 28 -17.91 -12.04 23.46
N THR A 29 -17.93 -10.73 23.67
CA THR A 29 -17.27 -9.78 22.77
C THR A 29 -15.80 -9.71 23.13
N VAL A 30 -14.94 -10.12 22.20
CA VAL A 30 -13.48 -9.92 22.29
C VAL A 30 -13.09 -8.64 21.56
N ASN A 31 -11.96 -8.05 21.94
CA ASN A 31 -11.42 -6.89 21.20
C ASN A 31 -11.11 -7.30 19.76
N GLY A 32 -11.79 -6.68 18.80
CA GLY A 32 -11.46 -6.77 17.37
C GLY A 32 -10.17 -6.01 17.06
N GLY A 33 -9.41 -6.50 16.08
CA GLY A 33 -8.22 -5.82 15.56
C GLY A 33 -8.55 -4.51 14.83
N THR A 34 -7.51 -3.83 14.34
CA THR A 34 -7.66 -2.57 13.59
C THR A 34 -7.83 -2.81 12.08
N VAL A 35 -8.79 -2.10 11.49
CA VAL A 35 -8.96 -2.00 10.03
C VAL A 35 -8.56 -0.59 9.60
N HIS A 36 -7.63 -0.48 8.65
CA HIS A 36 -7.20 0.81 8.12
C HIS A 36 -7.86 1.05 6.76
N PHE A 37 -8.75 2.05 6.69
CA PHE A 37 -9.35 2.49 5.44
C PHE A 37 -8.55 3.67 4.88
N LYS A 38 -8.01 3.51 3.67
CA LYS A 38 -7.36 4.59 2.91
C LYS A 38 -8.15 4.80 1.62
N GLY A 39 -8.43 6.06 1.29
CA GLY A 39 -9.11 6.44 0.06
C GLY A 39 -9.22 7.95 -0.04
N GLU A 40 -9.27 8.45 -1.27
CA GLU A 40 -9.46 9.87 -1.56
C GLU A 40 -10.65 10.01 -2.51
N VAL A 41 -11.62 10.84 -2.13
CA VAL A 41 -12.77 11.16 -2.98
C VAL A 41 -12.46 12.45 -3.72
N VAL A 42 -12.17 12.34 -5.02
CA VAL A 42 -11.87 13.48 -5.88
C VAL A 42 -13.03 13.76 -6.83
N ASN A 43 -13.37 15.03 -7.06
CA ASN A 43 -14.27 15.44 -8.13
C ASN A 43 -13.45 15.63 -9.43
N ALA A 44 -12.89 14.52 -9.92
CA ALA A 44 -12.03 14.52 -11.09
C ALA A 44 -12.65 13.69 -12.22
N ALA A 45 -12.12 13.85 -13.43
CA ALA A 45 -12.61 13.12 -14.62
C ALA A 45 -12.48 11.60 -14.51
N CYS A 46 -11.60 11.09 -13.63
CA CYS A 46 -11.45 9.67 -13.33
C CYS A 46 -11.22 9.47 -11.82
N ALA A 47 -11.55 8.27 -11.33
CA ALA A 47 -11.11 7.79 -10.02
C ALA A 47 -9.78 7.04 -10.15
N VAL A 48 -8.83 7.25 -9.24
CA VAL A 48 -7.60 6.46 -9.20
C VAL A 48 -7.91 5.09 -8.59
N ASP A 49 -7.44 4.02 -9.21
CA ASP A 49 -7.68 2.66 -8.72
C ASP A 49 -7.07 2.41 -7.34
N ALA A 50 -7.77 1.65 -6.48
CA ALA A 50 -7.35 1.35 -5.12
C ALA A 50 -6.01 0.58 -5.04
N GLY A 51 -5.69 -0.22 -6.06
CA GLY A 51 -4.38 -0.88 -6.19
C GLY A 51 -3.28 0.05 -6.69
N SER A 52 -3.64 1.20 -7.26
CA SER A 52 -2.70 2.23 -7.73
C SER A 52 -2.39 3.30 -6.68
N VAL A 53 -3.29 3.55 -5.72
CA VAL A 53 -3.10 4.55 -4.64
C VAL A 53 -2.08 4.13 -3.58
N ASP A 54 -1.92 2.82 -3.33
CA ASP A 54 -0.96 2.29 -2.34
C ASP A 54 -0.20 1.10 -2.96
N GLN A 55 0.60 1.40 -3.99
CA GLN A 55 1.39 0.41 -4.71
C GLN A 55 2.82 0.34 -4.19
N THR A 56 3.33 -0.87 -4.00
CA THR A 56 4.75 -1.11 -3.75
C THR A 56 5.37 -1.75 -4.99
N VAL A 57 6.33 -1.07 -5.62
CA VAL A 57 7.05 -1.57 -6.80
C VAL A 57 8.35 -2.22 -6.36
N GLN A 58 8.50 -3.53 -6.57
CA GLN A 58 9.74 -4.24 -6.23
C GLN A 58 10.79 -4.02 -7.33
N LEU A 59 11.77 -3.15 -7.07
CA LEU A 59 12.91 -2.91 -7.98
C LEU A 59 13.88 -4.11 -8.06
N GLY A 60 13.81 -5.02 -7.09
CA GLY A 60 14.71 -6.16 -6.97
C GLY A 60 16.10 -5.78 -6.46
N GLN A 61 17.01 -6.75 -6.51
CA GLN A 61 18.40 -6.56 -6.08
C GLN A 61 19.29 -6.19 -7.26
N VAL A 62 20.11 -5.16 -7.09
CA VAL A 62 21.09 -4.73 -8.09
C VAL A 62 22.49 -4.79 -7.48
N ARG A 63 23.44 -5.33 -8.24
CA ARG A 63 24.83 -5.41 -7.80
C ARG A 63 25.44 -4.01 -7.83
N THR A 64 26.06 -3.56 -6.75
CA THR A 64 26.81 -2.29 -6.69
C THR A 64 27.86 -2.19 -7.78
N ALA A 65 28.41 -3.32 -8.24
CA ALA A 65 29.34 -3.39 -9.35
C ALA A 65 28.81 -2.86 -10.69
N THR A 66 27.49 -2.76 -10.89
CA THR A 66 26.88 -2.12 -12.08
C THR A 66 26.58 -0.63 -11.88
N LEU A 67 26.72 -0.13 -10.65
CA LEU A 67 26.41 1.24 -10.21
C LEU A 67 27.65 1.93 -9.65
N LYS A 68 28.78 1.83 -10.35
CA LYS A 68 30.09 2.29 -9.87
C LYS A 68 30.36 3.79 -10.05
N GLN A 69 29.56 4.47 -10.87
CA GLN A 69 29.81 5.85 -11.24
C GLN A 69 28.51 6.62 -11.40
N ALA A 70 28.59 7.94 -11.24
CA ALA A 70 27.47 8.83 -11.49
C ALA A 70 26.91 8.62 -12.91
N GLY A 71 25.58 8.52 -13.03
CA GLY A 71 24.91 8.24 -14.30
C GLY A 71 24.72 6.76 -14.63
N ALA A 72 25.31 5.84 -13.86
CA ALA A 72 25.03 4.42 -14.03
C ALA A 72 23.59 4.10 -13.58
N THR A 73 22.91 3.22 -14.33
CA THR A 73 21.51 2.87 -14.09
C THR A 73 21.32 1.36 -14.04
N SER A 74 20.30 0.92 -13.30
CA SER A 74 19.87 -0.48 -13.31
C SER A 74 18.87 -0.77 -14.44
N SER A 75 18.52 -2.04 -14.59
CA SER A 75 17.30 -2.42 -15.30
C SER A 75 16.09 -1.68 -14.72
N ALA A 76 15.20 -1.24 -15.59
CA ALA A 76 13.97 -0.56 -15.20
C ALA A 76 12.85 -1.57 -14.96
N VAL A 77 12.07 -1.35 -13.91
CA VAL A 77 10.89 -2.13 -13.57
C VAL A 77 9.66 -1.30 -13.93
N GLY A 78 8.79 -1.87 -14.76
CA GLY A 78 7.53 -1.23 -15.15
C GLY A 78 6.52 -1.27 -14.01
N PHE A 79 5.80 -0.16 -13.82
CA PHE A 79 4.63 -0.09 -12.95
C PHE A 79 3.57 0.77 -13.63
N ASN A 80 2.32 0.62 -13.20
CA ASN A 80 1.19 1.25 -13.84
C ASN A 80 0.38 2.06 -12.84
N ILE A 81 -0.17 3.19 -13.30
CA ILE A 81 -1.23 3.90 -12.58
C ILE A 81 -2.51 3.69 -13.37
N GLN A 82 -3.47 3.00 -12.74
CA GLN A 82 -4.77 2.74 -13.32
C GLN A 82 -5.77 3.80 -12.85
N LEU A 83 -6.52 4.33 -13.82
CA LEU A 83 -7.62 5.26 -13.63
C LEU A 83 -8.91 4.54 -14.05
N ASN A 84 -9.90 4.50 -13.17
CA ASN A 84 -11.20 3.89 -13.39
C ASN A 84 -12.27 4.97 -13.59
N ASP A 85 -13.38 4.57 -14.21
CA ASP A 85 -14.56 5.42 -14.42
C ASP A 85 -14.24 6.77 -15.06
N CYS A 86 -13.31 6.79 -16.01
CA CYS A 86 -12.96 8.00 -16.74
C CYS A 86 -14.13 8.46 -17.62
N ASP A 87 -14.44 9.75 -17.56
CA ASP A 87 -15.39 10.41 -18.45
C ASP A 87 -14.68 11.42 -19.36
N THR A 88 -14.59 11.10 -20.65
CA THR A 88 -13.91 11.94 -21.64
C THR A 88 -14.62 13.26 -21.95
N THR A 89 -15.87 13.42 -21.50
CA THR A 89 -16.60 14.70 -21.61
C THR A 89 -16.13 15.72 -20.58
N VAL A 90 -15.54 15.27 -19.47
CA VAL A 90 -14.95 16.13 -18.42
C VAL A 90 -13.50 16.45 -18.74
N ALA A 91 -12.71 15.44 -19.14
CA ALA A 91 -11.33 15.63 -19.56
C ALA A 91 -10.92 14.58 -20.59
N THR A 92 -10.16 14.98 -21.60
CA THR A 92 -9.73 14.11 -22.69
C THR A 92 -8.34 13.53 -22.48
N LYS A 93 -7.57 14.10 -21.54
CA LYS A 93 -6.18 13.70 -21.27
C LYS A 93 -5.90 13.67 -19.78
N ALA A 94 -4.98 12.80 -19.39
CA ALA A 94 -4.38 12.78 -18.06
C ALA A 94 -2.85 12.82 -18.15
N ALA A 95 -2.21 13.42 -17.16
CA ALA A 95 -0.78 13.40 -16.94
C ALA A 95 -0.48 13.24 -15.45
N VAL A 96 0.68 12.69 -15.09
CA VAL A 96 1.02 12.42 -13.69
C VAL A 96 2.31 13.12 -13.32
N ALA A 97 2.32 13.84 -12.20
CA ALA A 97 3.54 14.37 -11.59
C ALA A 97 3.85 13.59 -10.32
N PHE A 98 5.14 13.38 -10.04
CA PHE A 98 5.60 12.75 -8.81
C PHE A 98 6.22 13.80 -7.89
N LEU A 99 6.02 13.63 -6.58
CA LEU A 99 6.59 14.46 -5.53
C LEU A 99 7.31 13.56 -4.54
N GLY A 100 8.56 13.87 -4.28
CA GLY A 100 9.36 13.17 -3.29
C GLY A 100 10.63 13.93 -2.96
N THR A 101 11.37 13.44 -1.96
CA THR A 101 12.64 14.06 -1.58
C THR A 101 13.69 13.74 -2.62
N ALA A 102 14.20 14.76 -3.33
CA ALA A 102 15.34 14.58 -4.23
C ALA A 102 16.60 14.19 -3.46
N ILE A 103 17.46 13.37 -4.07
CA ILE A 103 18.72 12.90 -3.45
C ILE A 103 19.71 14.05 -3.21
N ASP A 104 19.74 15.03 -4.11
CA ASP A 104 20.56 16.24 -4.01
C ASP A 104 19.92 17.40 -4.82
N ALA A 105 20.39 18.63 -4.60
CA ALA A 105 19.83 19.82 -5.26
C ALA A 105 20.15 19.93 -6.76
N THR A 106 21.11 19.14 -7.26
CA THR A 106 21.51 19.10 -8.68
C THR A 106 20.79 18.00 -9.47
N ARG A 107 20.20 17.02 -8.78
CA ARG A 107 19.48 15.86 -9.34
C ARG A 107 18.10 15.76 -8.74
N THR A 108 17.25 16.69 -9.13
CA THR A 108 15.86 16.81 -8.68
C THR A 108 14.93 15.75 -9.27
N ASP A 109 15.41 14.95 -10.23
CA ASP A 109 14.74 13.82 -10.88
C ASP A 109 15.12 12.45 -10.26
N VAL A 110 15.99 12.43 -9.24
CA VAL A 110 16.42 11.22 -8.55
C VAL A 110 15.90 11.24 -7.11
N LEU A 111 15.07 10.26 -6.76
CA LEU A 111 14.45 10.12 -5.46
C LEU A 111 15.47 9.61 -4.44
N ALA A 112 15.57 10.32 -3.32
CA ALA A 112 16.38 9.93 -2.19
C ALA A 112 15.84 8.64 -1.58
N LEU A 113 16.76 7.78 -1.14
CA LEU A 113 16.40 6.62 -0.34
C LEU A 113 15.98 7.06 1.06
N GLN A 114 15.01 6.37 1.64
CA GLN A 114 14.61 6.56 3.02
C GLN A 114 15.73 6.09 3.94
N SER A 115 16.46 7.04 4.52
CA SER A 115 17.54 6.76 5.46
C SER A 115 16.98 6.53 6.88
N SER A 116 16.18 5.48 7.05
CA SER A 116 15.57 5.18 8.37
C SER A 116 16.43 4.27 9.25
N ALA A 117 17.55 3.71 8.74
CA ALA A 117 18.43 2.83 9.52
C ALA A 117 19.88 2.79 9.02
N ALA A 118 20.80 2.40 9.91
CA ALA A 118 22.16 2.00 9.57
C ALA A 118 22.12 0.85 8.54
N GLY A 119 22.91 0.95 7.47
CA GLY A 119 22.92 -0.03 6.37
C GLY A 119 22.02 0.32 5.18
N SER A 120 21.60 1.57 5.04
CA SER A 120 21.00 2.07 3.80
C SER A 120 22.07 2.26 2.73
N ALA A 121 21.74 2.00 1.46
CA ALA A 121 22.64 2.24 0.35
C ALA A 121 22.92 3.74 0.19
N THR A 122 24.15 4.09 -0.18
CA THR A 122 24.54 5.49 -0.45
C THR A 122 24.97 5.65 -1.91
N ASN A 123 25.00 6.89 -2.38
CA ASN A 123 25.33 7.27 -3.77
C ASN A 123 24.41 6.65 -4.84
N VAL A 124 23.20 6.25 -4.45
CA VAL A 124 22.18 5.72 -5.36
C VAL A 124 20.80 6.19 -4.91
N GLY A 125 19.94 6.48 -5.87
CA GLY A 125 18.53 6.79 -5.66
C GLY A 125 17.66 6.10 -6.70
N VAL A 126 16.37 6.44 -6.73
CA VAL A 126 15.40 5.87 -7.67
C VAL A 126 14.93 6.94 -8.64
N GLN A 127 15.04 6.70 -9.94
CA GLN A 127 14.41 7.52 -10.98
C GLN A 127 13.08 6.94 -11.38
N ILE A 128 12.09 7.81 -11.58
CA ILE A 128 10.80 7.48 -12.17
C ILE A 128 10.80 8.01 -13.59
N LEU A 129 10.53 7.14 -14.55
CA LEU A 129 10.42 7.46 -15.96
C LEU A 129 8.98 7.35 -16.43
N ASP A 130 8.59 8.27 -17.29
CA ASP A 130 7.31 8.19 -17.97
C ASP A 130 7.30 7.16 -19.12
N ARG A 131 6.15 7.02 -19.76
CA ARG A 131 5.97 6.15 -20.94
C ARG A 131 6.89 6.45 -22.13
N THR A 132 7.51 7.63 -22.15
CA THR A 132 8.46 8.04 -23.20
C THR A 132 9.91 7.78 -22.82
N GLY A 133 10.15 7.28 -21.60
CA GLY A 133 11.49 7.03 -21.06
C GLY A 133 12.17 8.28 -20.52
N ASN A 134 11.41 9.38 -20.29
CA ASN A 134 11.94 10.60 -19.71
C ASN A 134 11.85 10.53 -18.18
N ALA A 135 12.94 10.86 -17.48
CA ALA A 135 12.93 10.99 -16.04
C ALA A 135 12.11 12.21 -15.61
N LEU A 136 11.27 12.03 -14.59
CA LEU A 136 10.40 13.09 -14.08
C LEU A 136 11.02 13.76 -12.86
N THR A 137 11.04 15.09 -12.86
CA THR A 137 11.40 15.88 -11.68
C THR A 137 10.40 15.62 -10.55
N LEU A 138 10.91 15.53 -9.32
CA LEU A 138 10.15 15.14 -8.13
C LEU A 138 9.57 16.34 -7.38
N ASP A 139 9.07 17.34 -8.10
CA ASP A 139 8.53 18.60 -7.56
C ASP A 139 7.00 18.60 -7.39
N GLY A 140 6.32 17.55 -7.87
CA GLY A 140 4.86 17.47 -7.90
C GLY A 140 4.19 18.46 -8.86
N ALA A 141 4.94 19.02 -9.80
CA ALA A 141 4.48 19.99 -10.82
C ALA A 141 5.01 19.68 -12.23
N THR A 142 6.04 18.84 -12.36
CA THR A 142 6.54 18.32 -13.61
C THR A 142 5.74 17.08 -14.00
N PHE A 143 4.83 17.25 -14.96
CA PHE A 143 3.92 16.20 -15.40
C PHE A 143 4.53 15.33 -16.52
N SER A 144 4.15 14.06 -16.51
CA SER A 144 4.49 13.09 -17.54
C SER A 144 3.91 13.44 -18.92
N ALA A 145 4.40 12.76 -19.96
CA ALA A 145 3.76 12.82 -21.26
C ALA A 145 2.26 12.48 -21.16
N GLN A 146 1.43 13.36 -21.72
CA GLN A 146 -0.02 13.22 -21.68
C GLN A 146 -0.47 11.86 -22.25
N THR A 147 -1.45 11.27 -21.58
CA THR A 147 -2.16 10.07 -22.00
C THR A 147 -3.58 10.46 -22.41
N THR A 148 -3.96 10.13 -23.64
CA THR A 148 -5.34 10.30 -24.10
C THR A 148 -6.24 9.33 -23.35
N LEU A 149 -7.29 9.87 -22.73
CA LEU A 149 -8.25 9.10 -21.96
C LEU A 149 -9.31 8.49 -22.89
N ASN A 150 -9.78 7.32 -22.51
CA ASN A 150 -10.97 6.67 -23.04
C ASN A 150 -12.03 6.60 -21.94
N ASN A 151 -13.30 6.44 -22.30
CA ASN A 151 -14.34 6.21 -21.29
C ASN A 151 -14.10 4.87 -20.57
N GLY A 152 -14.22 4.86 -19.23
CA GLY A 152 -13.96 3.69 -18.40
C GLY A 152 -12.51 3.61 -17.90
N THR A 153 -11.87 2.44 -18.03
CA THR A 153 -10.55 2.19 -17.44
C THR A 153 -9.41 2.62 -18.36
N ASN A 154 -8.45 3.38 -17.82
CA ASN A 154 -7.22 3.78 -18.48
C ASN A 154 -6.00 3.35 -17.66
N THR A 155 -4.93 2.95 -18.32
CA THR A 155 -3.68 2.54 -17.67
C THR A 155 -2.55 3.40 -18.18
N ILE A 156 -1.86 4.09 -17.27
CA ILE A 156 -0.71 4.93 -17.59
C ILE A 156 0.56 4.19 -17.15
N PRO A 157 1.41 3.75 -18.09
CA PRO A 157 2.63 3.02 -17.76
C PRO A 157 3.78 3.96 -17.39
N PHE A 158 4.53 3.56 -16.37
CA PHE A 158 5.74 4.18 -15.88
C PHE A 158 6.82 3.13 -15.68
N GLN A 159 8.04 3.60 -15.47
CA GLN A 159 9.15 2.73 -15.10
C GLN A 159 9.90 3.32 -13.92
N ALA A 160 10.45 2.48 -13.07
CA ALA A 160 11.34 2.88 -12.00
C ALA A 160 12.67 2.14 -12.13
N ARG A 161 13.79 2.84 -11.90
CA ARG A 161 15.14 2.25 -11.94
C ARG A 161 16.05 2.90 -10.91
N TYR A 162 17.08 2.19 -10.48
CA TYR A 162 18.14 2.81 -9.70
C TYR A 162 19.00 3.71 -10.59
N TYR A 163 19.43 4.84 -10.02
CA TYR A 163 20.36 5.78 -10.62
C TYR A 163 21.47 6.10 -9.62
N ALA A 164 22.72 5.87 -10.03
CA ALA A 164 23.88 6.16 -9.23
C ALA A 164 24.29 7.63 -9.37
N ILE A 165 24.56 8.29 -8.24
CA ILE A 165 25.13 9.65 -8.19
C ILE A 165 26.64 9.64 -7.90
N GLY A 166 27.20 8.44 -7.69
CA GLY A 166 28.60 8.17 -7.40
C GLY A 166 28.84 6.65 -7.37
N GLU A 167 29.84 6.19 -6.63
CA GLU A 167 30.03 4.75 -6.38
C GLU A 167 29.01 4.26 -5.35
N ALA A 168 28.04 3.46 -5.79
CA ALA A 168 26.97 2.96 -4.94
C ALA A 168 27.49 1.98 -3.88
N THR A 169 27.08 2.18 -2.62
CA THR A 169 27.39 1.26 -1.53
C THR A 169 26.25 0.27 -1.29
N PRO A 170 26.54 -0.95 -0.78
CA PRO A 170 25.49 -1.93 -0.53
C PRO A 170 24.63 -1.50 0.67
N GLY A 171 23.33 -1.73 0.57
CA GLY A 171 22.39 -1.45 1.65
C GLY A 171 20.93 -1.50 1.22
N ALA A 172 20.02 -1.25 2.16
CA ALA A 172 18.60 -1.10 1.87
C ALA A 172 18.36 0.15 1.00
N ALA A 173 17.48 0.02 -0.01
CA ALA A 173 17.22 1.06 -0.99
C ALA A 173 15.72 1.24 -1.24
N ASN A 174 15.00 1.57 -0.17
CA ASN A 174 13.58 1.90 -0.18
C ASN A 174 13.41 3.40 -0.42
N ALA A 175 12.38 3.80 -1.15
CA ALA A 175 12.09 5.19 -1.44
C ALA A 175 10.57 5.38 -1.56
N ASP A 176 10.09 6.53 -1.07
CA ASP A 176 8.68 6.88 -1.11
C ASP A 176 8.47 8.13 -1.97
N ALA A 177 7.48 8.07 -2.86
CA ALA A 177 7.01 9.22 -3.61
C ALA A 177 5.48 9.24 -3.59
N THR A 178 4.95 10.45 -3.63
CA THR A 178 3.53 10.69 -3.87
C THR A 178 3.33 11.09 -5.32
N PHE A 179 2.14 10.92 -5.88
CA PHE A 179 1.84 11.34 -7.23
C PHE A 179 0.57 12.19 -7.26
N LYS A 180 0.46 13.03 -8.28
CA LYS A 180 -0.71 13.85 -8.60
C LYS A 180 -1.10 13.58 -10.04
N VAL A 181 -2.41 13.46 -10.28
CA VAL A 181 -2.94 13.33 -11.63
C VAL A 181 -3.54 14.66 -12.05
N GLN A 182 -3.09 15.20 -13.18
CA GLN A 182 -3.69 16.36 -13.83
C GLN A 182 -4.55 15.88 -15.00
N TYR A 183 -5.77 16.41 -15.07
CA TYR A 183 -6.71 16.19 -16.15
C TYR A 183 -6.81 17.44 -17.04
N GLN A 184 -6.96 17.26 -18.35
CA GLN A 184 -7.16 18.32 -19.36
C GLN A 184 -8.20 17.94 -20.41
#